data_AF-A0A918XR67-F1
#
_entry.id   AF-A0A918XR67-F1
#
_cell.length_a   1.000
_cell.length_b   1.000
_cell.length_c   1.000
_cell.angle_alpha   90.00
_cell.angle_beta   90.00
_cell.angle_gamma   90.00
#
_symmetry.space_group_name_H-M   'P 1'
#
loop_
_entity.id
_entity.type
_entity.pdbx_description
1 polymer ?
#
loop_
_entity_poly.entity_id
_entity_poly.type
_entity_poly.pdbx_seq_one_letter_code
_entity_poly.pdbx_strand_id
1 'polypeptide(L)'
;MTDSIPGYFSATATVSYRSAAAYDLGTRRGFARAERELQRLLDQSPEAADALYLDLVRQAGSNPGSLASVLQLSYRPRRRAAIQAMFDIACSLSETGAPETIRMIPEAYRFGRPDIARRIFGNIAAATDDAYVLHQLSIQMLQHEQDDDALVAALSVINGKTPYRVGTLVYQAEFASRRQSREILRDVPPITRVVLDELEPGHPIVFLDGGATGSTMEEQFAGWPADRWKVFGFDPHPNADLSVDHTANVQMIRTALGSSRGKLHLYHTRIDGGSSSFRPNLDYIRHLEHGSAQSLEALMSVVSESDVDVIDLDSWRREAGVPPFDFMKLNVQGGELEILRGATETLDRCLGVQCEVSFVPLYREAPLFRDVDAVMDAAGFTFFDVRKATTNGRLSRRKTPMAGSRVGLYRWPSRHMTEAHVLYLRDPFRPEERDAPRWRDPVHWLRLAVVAEMAGQVGFAMQLCETVLRDFPDALRDRGAAMQRGLDAADSFYRNFDVRNR
;
A
#
# COMPACT_ATOMS: atom_id res chain seq x y z
N MET A 1 -4.42 -31.02 -67.49
CA MET A 1 -4.53 -30.98 -66.03
C MET A 1 -3.38 -30.16 -65.49
N THR A 2 -3.62 -28.87 -65.28
CA THR A 2 -2.82 -27.98 -64.42
C THR A 2 -3.74 -26.81 -64.11
N ASP A 3 -4.46 -26.93 -63.00
CA ASP A 3 -5.40 -25.95 -62.47
C ASP A 3 -4.69 -24.88 -61.65
N SER A 4 -5.18 -23.64 -61.79
CA SER A 4 -5.28 -22.56 -60.77
C SER A 4 -3.96 -21.90 -60.31
N ILE A 5 -3.82 -20.57 -60.16
CA ILE A 5 -4.74 -19.53 -59.65
C ILE A 5 -4.38 -18.17 -60.30
N PRO A 6 -5.34 -17.28 -60.68
CA PRO A 6 -5.07 -15.92 -61.14
C PRO A 6 -4.65 -15.00 -59.97
N GLY A 7 -3.60 -14.21 -60.17
CA GLY A 7 -3.12 -13.24 -59.19
C GLY A 7 -4.16 -12.19 -58.82
N TYR A 8 -4.52 -12.13 -57.55
CA TYR A 8 -5.06 -10.94 -56.93
C TYR A 8 -3.91 -10.00 -56.56
N PHE A 9 -3.52 -9.11 -57.48
CA PHE A 9 -2.84 -7.89 -57.08
C PHE A 9 -3.87 -6.99 -56.37
N SER A 10 -3.90 -7.05 -55.04
CA SER A 10 -4.54 -6.02 -54.23
C SER A 10 -3.68 -4.76 -54.31
N ALA A 11 -4.05 -3.84 -55.21
CA ALA A 11 -3.51 -2.48 -55.21
C ALA A 11 -3.95 -1.77 -53.92
N THR A 12 -3.11 -1.81 -52.88
CA THR A 12 -3.24 -0.90 -51.74
C THR A 12 -3.00 0.51 -52.27
N ALA A 13 -4.06 1.32 -52.35
CA ALA A 13 -3.94 2.73 -52.66
C ALA A 13 -2.96 3.38 -51.68
N THR A 14 -1.83 3.88 -52.18
CA THR A 14 -0.85 4.60 -51.36
C THR A 14 -1.52 5.86 -50.84
N VAL A 15 -1.91 5.87 -49.56
CA VAL A 15 -2.53 7.05 -48.93
C VAL A 15 -1.50 8.17 -48.92
N SER A 16 -1.66 9.15 -49.82
CA SER A 16 -0.74 10.27 -49.94
C SER A 16 -0.98 11.30 -48.84
N TYR A 17 0.09 11.81 -48.24
CA TYR A 17 0.06 12.92 -47.29
C TYR A 17 0.98 14.05 -47.78
N ARG A 18 0.71 15.29 -47.35
CA ARG A 18 1.61 16.42 -47.67
C ARG A 18 2.90 16.29 -46.87
N SER A 19 4.04 16.63 -47.48
CA SER A 19 5.34 16.70 -46.79
C SER A 19 5.24 17.44 -45.45
N ALA A 20 6.01 16.99 -44.46
CA ALA A 20 6.09 17.62 -43.14
C ALA A 20 6.32 19.14 -43.24
N ALA A 21 7.09 19.61 -44.23
CA ALA A 21 7.34 21.03 -44.52
C ALA A 21 6.06 21.88 -44.73
N ALA A 22 4.91 21.26 -45.01
CA ALA A 22 3.62 21.94 -45.13
C ALA A 22 2.97 22.30 -43.77
N TYR A 23 3.56 21.85 -42.65
CA TYR A 23 3.09 22.06 -41.29
C TYR A 23 4.13 22.84 -40.47
N ASP A 24 3.88 24.13 -40.29
CA ASP A 24 4.70 24.96 -39.39
C ASP A 24 4.26 24.76 -37.93
N LEU A 25 4.94 23.83 -37.25
CA LEU A 25 4.66 23.47 -35.87
C LEU A 25 4.92 24.60 -34.86
N GLY A 26 5.64 25.66 -35.24
CA GLY A 26 5.82 26.85 -34.43
C GLY A 26 4.57 27.74 -34.34
N THR A 27 3.55 27.48 -35.16
CA THR A 27 2.30 28.24 -35.18
C THR A 27 1.10 27.39 -34.75
N ARG A 28 0.15 27.99 -34.02
CA ARG A 28 -1.12 27.33 -33.65
C ARG A 28 -1.86 26.74 -34.86
N ARG A 29 -1.78 27.41 -36.02
CA ARG A 29 -2.44 26.96 -37.26
C ARG A 29 -1.74 25.75 -37.87
N GLY A 30 -0.41 25.71 -37.90
CA GLY A 30 0.34 24.58 -38.42
C GLY A 30 0.27 23.35 -37.51
N PHE A 31 0.35 23.54 -36.18
CA PHE A 31 0.11 22.49 -35.19
C PHE A 31 -1.25 21.80 -35.38
N ALA A 32 -2.34 22.59 -35.37
CA ALA A 32 -3.69 22.04 -35.50
C ALA A 32 -3.93 21.36 -36.86
N ARG A 33 -3.17 21.75 -37.89
CA ARG A 33 -3.24 21.12 -39.21
C ARG A 33 -2.50 19.78 -39.24
N ALA A 34 -1.34 19.70 -38.59
CA ALA A 34 -0.61 18.44 -38.43
C ALA A 34 -1.44 17.42 -37.62
N GLU A 35 -2.08 17.87 -36.53
CA GLU A 35 -2.92 17.03 -35.70
C GLU A 35 -4.14 16.46 -36.45
N ARG A 36 -4.85 17.29 -37.20
CA ARG A 36 -5.96 16.83 -38.05
C ARG A 36 -5.51 15.86 -39.14
N GLU A 37 -4.34 16.06 -39.73
CA GLU A 37 -3.83 15.16 -40.75
C GLU A 37 -3.40 13.82 -40.16
N LEU A 38 -2.70 13.81 -39.03
CA LEU A 38 -2.33 12.57 -38.34
C LEU A 38 -3.57 11.77 -37.93
N GLN A 39 -4.63 12.43 -37.44
CA GLN A 39 -5.88 11.76 -37.11
C GLN A 39 -6.58 11.20 -38.36
N ARG A 40 -6.61 11.96 -39.46
CA ARG A 40 -7.15 11.49 -40.74
C ARG A 40 -6.37 10.26 -41.27
N LEU A 41 -5.05 10.27 -41.14
CA LEU A 41 -4.20 9.18 -41.60
C LEU A 41 -4.32 7.95 -40.69
N LEU A 42 -4.47 8.12 -39.38
CA LEU A 42 -4.73 7.01 -38.46
C LEU A 42 -5.93 6.16 -38.89
N ASP A 43 -6.99 6.82 -39.35
CA ASP A 43 -8.23 6.17 -39.77
C ASP A 43 -8.11 5.49 -41.14
N GLN A 44 -7.10 5.86 -41.96
CA GLN A 44 -6.94 5.41 -43.35
C GLN A 44 -5.76 4.46 -43.58
N SER A 45 -4.59 4.79 -43.03
CA SER A 45 -3.37 3.98 -43.05
C SER A 45 -2.49 4.36 -41.85
N PRO A 46 -2.43 3.51 -40.82
CA PRO A 46 -1.52 3.69 -39.69
C PRO A 46 -0.04 3.83 -40.12
N GLU A 47 0.36 3.18 -41.22
CA GLU A 47 1.71 3.27 -41.78
C GLU A 47 2.02 4.68 -42.32
N ALA A 48 1.06 5.29 -43.00
CA ALA A 48 1.20 6.66 -43.50
C ALA A 48 1.23 7.68 -42.34
N ALA A 49 0.48 7.41 -41.27
CA ALA A 49 0.50 8.25 -40.08
C ALA A 49 1.85 8.15 -39.33
N ASP A 50 2.41 6.94 -39.19
CA ASP A 50 3.75 6.73 -38.62
C ASP A 50 4.84 7.42 -39.46
N ALA A 51 4.71 7.39 -40.80
CA ALA A 51 5.64 8.04 -41.71
C ALA A 51 5.59 9.57 -41.62
N LEU A 52 4.38 10.16 -41.60
CA LEU A 52 4.21 11.60 -41.38
C LEU A 52 4.74 12.03 -40.02
N TYR A 53 4.47 11.25 -38.96
CA TYR A 53 4.98 11.54 -37.63
C TYR A 53 6.52 11.54 -37.60
N LEU A 54 7.15 10.55 -38.22
CA LEU A 54 8.61 10.49 -38.38
C LEU A 54 9.18 11.68 -39.16
N ASP A 55 8.48 12.14 -40.21
CA ASP A 55 8.93 13.29 -40.99
C ASP A 55 8.79 14.61 -40.20
N LEU A 56 7.72 14.76 -39.41
CA LEU A 56 7.54 15.91 -38.50
C LEU A 56 8.62 15.93 -37.40
N VAL A 57 8.94 14.76 -36.85
CA VAL A 57 10.06 14.54 -35.92
C VAL A 57 11.38 15.00 -36.54
N ARG A 58 11.69 14.56 -37.75
CA ARG A 58 12.93 14.94 -38.46
C ARG A 58 12.98 16.42 -38.78
N GLN A 59 11.86 17.01 -39.19
CA GLN A 59 11.76 18.44 -39.50
C GLN A 59 11.95 19.32 -38.26
N ALA A 60 11.43 18.90 -37.10
CA ALA A 60 11.63 19.62 -35.85
C ALA A 60 13.11 19.69 -35.45
N GLY A 61 13.93 18.73 -35.90
CA GLY A 61 15.39 18.79 -35.83
C GLY A 61 15.91 18.86 -34.40
N SER A 62 16.74 19.86 -34.10
CA SER A 62 17.23 20.18 -32.74
C SER A 62 16.54 21.42 -32.14
N ASN A 63 15.48 21.94 -32.77
CA ASN A 63 14.78 23.13 -32.28
C ASN A 63 13.83 22.76 -31.12
N PRO A 64 14.10 23.21 -29.88
CA PRO A 64 13.35 22.74 -28.73
C PRO A 64 11.84 23.05 -28.77
N GLY A 65 11.45 24.22 -29.31
CA GLY A 65 10.04 24.61 -29.39
C GLY A 65 9.23 23.81 -30.41
N SER A 66 9.82 23.54 -31.58
CA SER A 66 9.19 22.71 -32.62
C SER A 66 9.11 21.25 -32.19
N LEU A 67 10.15 20.74 -31.52
CA LEU A 67 10.19 19.36 -30.99
C LEU A 67 9.17 19.16 -29.86
N ALA A 68 9.04 20.12 -28.93
CA ALA A 68 8.03 20.07 -27.88
C ALA A 68 6.61 20.05 -28.46
N SER A 69 6.40 20.79 -29.56
CA SER A 69 5.13 20.77 -30.29
C SER A 69 4.84 19.41 -30.92
N VAL A 70 5.84 18.67 -31.43
CA VAL A 70 5.62 17.29 -31.91
C VAL A 70 5.17 16.37 -30.77
N LEU A 71 5.79 16.45 -29.60
CA LEU A 71 5.44 15.63 -28.43
C LEU A 71 4.05 15.93 -27.85
N GLN A 72 3.47 17.09 -28.17
CA GLN A 72 2.12 17.49 -27.76
C GLN A 72 1.03 17.00 -28.73
N LEU A 73 1.38 16.46 -29.89
CA LEU A 73 0.40 15.90 -30.82
C LEU A 73 -0.27 14.68 -30.19
N SER A 74 -1.59 14.58 -30.35
CA SER A 74 -2.40 13.48 -29.81
C SER A 74 -2.16 12.10 -30.48
N TYR A 75 -1.11 11.98 -31.30
CA TYR A 75 -0.78 10.78 -32.08
C TYR A 75 0.19 9.86 -31.33
N ARG A 76 -0.05 8.55 -31.35
CA ARG A 76 0.84 7.54 -30.75
C ARG A 76 1.38 6.58 -31.82
N PRO A 77 2.70 6.58 -32.08
CA PRO A 77 3.28 5.73 -33.11
C PRO A 77 3.22 4.25 -32.75
N ARG A 78 3.03 3.39 -33.76
CA ARG A 78 2.96 1.93 -33.59
C ARG A 78 4.25 1.22 -33.99
N ARG A 79 5.03 1.79 -34.91
CA ARG A 79 6.31 1.22 -35.36
C ARG A 79 7.47 1.55 -34.42
N ARG A 80 8.32 0.56 -34.17
CA ARG A 80 9.53 0.66 -33.33
C ARG A 80 10.45 1.82 -33.70
N ALA A 81 10.63 2.11 -34.99
CA ALA A 81 11.47 3.21 -35.45
C ALA A 81 10.90 4.59 -35.07
N ALA A 82 9.58 4.76 -35.13
CA ALA A 82 8.91 6.00 -34.73
C ALA A 82 8.89 6.18 -33.20
N ILE A 83 8.72 5.09 -32.45
CA ILE A 83 8.83 5.08 -30.99
C ILE A 83 10.25 5.46 -30.53
N GLN A 84 11.29 4.90 -31.16
CA GLN A 84 12.68 5.22 -30.83
C GLN A 84 13.00 6.70 -31.12
N ALA A 85 12.61 7.20 -32.30
CA ALA A 85 12.82 8.59 -32.67
C ALA A 85 12.11 9.58 -31.71
N MET A 86 10.89 9.25 -31.28
CA MET A 86 10.16 10.02 -30.26
C MET A 86 10.94 10.11 -28.94
N PHE A 87 11.51 9.01 -28.46
CA PHE A 87 12.26 9.02 -27.21
C PHE A 87 13.63 9.68 -27.32
N ASP A 88 14.30 9.57 -28.47
CA ASP A 88 15.56 10.28 -28.71
C ASP A 88 15.33 11.80 -28.64
N ILE A 89 14.21 12.27 -29.20
CA ILE A 89 13.77 13.67 -29.05
C ILE A 89 13.48 14.03 -27.61
N ALA A 90 12.67 13.22 -26.92
CA ALA A 90 12.31 13.50 -25.53
C ALA A 90 13.55 13.62 -24.64
N CYS A 91 14.56 12.78 -24.88
CA CYS A 91 15.84 12.86 -24.19
C CYS A 91 16.61 14.15 -24.54
N SER A 92 16.78 14.47 -25.83
CA SER A 92 17.49 15.70 -26.24
C SER A 92 16.82 16.97 -25.72
N LEU A 93 15.48 17.01 -25.70
CA LEU A 93 14.73 18.12 -25.11
C LEU A 93 14.87 18.19 -23.59
N SER A 94 14.86 17.05 -22.91
CA SER A 94 15.00 17.01 -21.45
C SER A 94 16.33 17.59 -20.97
N GLU A 95 17.40 17.52 -21.79
CA GLU A 95 18.69 18.15 -21.49
C GLU A 95 18.60 19.69 -21.41
N THR A 96 17.62 20.29 -22.08
CA THR A 96 17.34 21.74 -22.00
C THR A 96 16.48 22.11 -20.79
N GLY A 97 16.04 21.12 -20.00
CA GLY A 97 15.15 21.32 -18.84
C GLY A 97 13.69 21.56 -19.20
N ALA A 98 13.27 21.27 -20.44
CA ALA A 98 11.92 21.50 -20.94
C ALA A 98 10.85 20.67 -20.17
N PRO A 99 9.97 21.29 -19.35
CA PRO A 99 9.01 20.58 -18.49
C PRO A 99 7.98 19.75 -19.26
N GLU A 100 7.74 20.07 -20.53
CA GLU A 100 6.82 19.35 -21.41
C GLU A 100 7.20 17.88 -21.59
N THR A 101 8.50 17.57 -21.46
CA THR A 101 9.03 16.21 -21.61
C THR A 101 8.69 15.28 -20.45
N ILE A 102 8.22 15.79 -19.30
CA ILE A 102 7.73 14.98 -18.17
C ILE A 102 6.64 14.00 -18.61
N ARG A 103 5.79 14.39 -19.56
CA ARG A 103 4.69 13.55 -20.09
C ARG A 103 5.18 12.29 -20.80
N MET A 104 6.47 12.24 -21.18
CA MET A 104 7.07 11.09 -21.84
C MET A 104 7.56 10.02 -20.85
N ILE A 105 7.65 10.34 -19.57
CA ILE A 105 8.07 9.39 -18.53
C ILE A 105 7.10 8.20 -18.44
N PRO A 106 5.76 8.39 -18.30
CA PRO A 106 4.81 7.27 -18.31
C PRO A 106 4.83 6.46 -19.60
N GLU A 107 5.03 7.11 -20.74
CA GLU A 107 5.08 6.45 -22.04
C GLU A 107 6.33 5.56 -22.16
N ALA A 108 7.48 6.03 -21.68
CA ALA A 108 8.69 5.24 -21.60
C ALA A 108 8.46 3.95 -20.80
N TYR A 109 7.80 4.01 -19.64
CA TYR A 109 7.41 2.81 -18.91
C TYR A 109 6.44 1.91 -19.68
N ARG A 110 5.41 2.50 -20.29
CA ARG A 110 4.41 1.75 -21.08
C ARG A 110 5.05 0.98 -22.24
N PHE A 111 6.09 1.53 -22.86
CA PHE A 111 6.85 0.87 -23.93
C PHE A 111 7.98 -0.04 -23.41
N GLY A 112 8.08 -0.28 -22.10
CA GLY A 112 9.11 -1.14 -21.50
C GLY A 112 10.51 -0.54 -21.55
N ARG A 113 10.63 0.79 -21.45
CA ARG A 113 11.88 1.56 -21.53
C ARG A 113 12.14 2.40 -20.28
N PRO A 114 12.30 1.76 -19.10
CA PRO A 114 12.59 2.47 -17.85
C PRO A 114 13.92 3.23 -17.90
N ASP A 115 14.89 2.75 -18.68
CA ASP A 115 16.18 3.41 -18.93
C ASP A 115 16.00 4.83 -19.49
N ILE A 116 15.08 4.99 -20.44
CA ILE A 116 14.75 6.28 -21.04
C ILE A 116 13.98 7.16 -20.06
N ALA A 117 13.04 6.59 -19.31
CA ALA A 117 12.26 7.29 -18.30
C ALA A 117 13.17 7.95 -17.25
N ARG A 118 14.13 7.18 -16.71
CA ARG A 118 15.14 7.63 -15.74
C ARG A 118 16.06 8.70 -16.33
N ARG A 119 16.44 8.58 -17.60
CA ARG A 119 17.27 9.57 -18.28
C ARG A 119 16.55 10.91 -18.45
N ILE A 120 15.30 10.89 -18.90
CA ILE A 120 14.46 12.09 -19.01
C ILE A 120 14.28 12.73 -17.63
N PHE A 121 13.99 11.93 -16.60
CA PHE A 121 13.91 12.40 -15.23
C PHE A 121 15.19 13.12 -14.80
N GLY A 122 16.35 12.46 -14.95
CA GLY A 122 17.64 12.98 -14.49
C GLY A 122 18.02 14.29 -15.17
N ASN A 123 17.80 14.38 -16.48
CA ASN A 123 18.07 15.58 -17.25
C ASN A 123 17.23 16.77 -16.78
N ILE A 124 15.91 16.58 -16.58
CA ILE A 124 15.03 17.66 -16.11
C ILE A 124 15.37 18.02 -14.66
N ALA A 125 15.53 17.03 -13.78
CA ALA A 125 15.85 17.26 -12.37
C ALA A 125 17.17 18.02 -12.20
N ALA A 126 18.17 17.76 -13.04
CA ALA A 126 19.43 18.51 -13.05
C ALA A 126 19.25 19.95 -13.54
N ALA A 127 18.44 20.16 -14.57
CA ALA A 127 18.32 21.45 -15.27
C ALA A 127 17.36 22.46 -14.60
N THR A 128 16.59 22.07 -13.59
CA THR A 128 15.64 22.97 -12.92
C THR A 128 15.68 22.90 -11.39
N ASP A 129 15.37 24.03 -10.75
CA ASP A 129 15.05 24.13 -9.31
C ASP A 129 13.57 24.55 -9.10
N ASP A 130 12.75 24.53 -10.16
CA ASP A 130 11.34 24.85 -10.07
C ASP A 130 10.59 23.77 -9.28
N ALA A 131 10.08 24.14 -8.11
CA ALA A 131 9.41 23.24 -7.19
C ALA A 131 8.09 22.64 -7.73
N TYR A 132 7.49 23.21 -8.78
CA TYR A 132 6.34 22.61 -9.47
C TYR A 132 6.80 21.52 -10.44
N VAL A 133 7.84 21.77 -11.22
CA VAL A 133 8.41 20.80 -12.17
C VAL A 133 8.99 19.59 -11.44
N LEU A 134 9.77 19.81 -10.38
CA LEU A 134 10.32 18.76 -9.53
C LEU A 134 9.22 17.92 -8.86
N HIS A 135 8.10 18.55 -8.46
CA HIS A 135 6.96 17.81 -7.90
C HIS A 135 6.28 16.93 -8.97
N GLN A 136 6.10 17.42 -10.19
CA GLN A 136 5.53 16.60 -11.26
C GLN A 136 6.43 15.39 -11.58
N LEU A 137 7.76 15.57 -11.59
CA LEU A 137 8.71 14.48 -11.74
C LEU A 137 8.57 13.41 -10.65
N SER A 138 8.48 13.82 -9.38
CA SER A 138 8.31 12.88 -8.26
C SER A 138 7.07 12.00 -8.40
N ILE A 139 5.95 12.57 -8.87
CA ILE A 139 4.70 11.84 -9.10
C ILE A 139 4.90 10.80 -10.22
N GLN A 140 5.55 11.17 -11.33
CA GLN A 140 5.77 10.22 -12.43
C GLN A 140 6.63 9.04 -11.98
N MET A 141 7.62 9.26 -11.10
CA MET A 141 8.44 8.18 -10.57
C MET A 141 7.66 7.28 -9.61
N LEU A 142 6.95 7.85 -8.64
CA LEU A 142 6.13 7.09 -7.69
C LEU A 142 5.05 6.24 -8.36
N GLN A 143 4.49 6.70 -9.49
CA GLN A 143 3.40 6.00 -10.17
C GLN A 143 3.86 4.88 -11.11
N HIS A 144 5.09 4.94 -11.60
CA HIS A 144 5.50 4.10 -12.74
C HIS A 144 6.82 3.35 -12.53
N GLU A 145 7.77 3.89 -11.77
CA GLU A 145 9.02 3.18 -11.50
C GLU A 145 8.74 1.96 -10.59
N GLN A 146 9.19 0.79 -11.04
CA GLN A 146 9.03 -0.47 -10.30
C GLN A 146 10.34 -0.93 -9.64
N ASP A 147 11.46 -0.28 -10.00
CA ASP A 147 12.78 -0.51 -9.42
C ASP A 147 12.99 0.44 -8.24
N ASP A 148 12.93 -0.12 -7.03
CA ASP A 148 12.97 0.64 -5.79
C ASP A 148 14.27 1.45 -5.63
N ASP A 149 15.41 0.91 -6.05
CA ASP A 149 16.71 1.59 -5.93
C ASP A 149 16.77 2.81 -6.86
N ALA A 150 16.24 2.66 -8.06
CA ALA A 150 16.11 3.77 -9.01
C ALA A 150 15.11 4.82 -8.52
N LEU A 151 13.99 4.40 -7.91
CA LEU A 151 12.98 5.29 -7.35
C LEU A 151 13.54 6.11 -6.19
N VAL A 152 14.22 5.46 -5.23
CA VAL A 152 14.88 6.14 -4.10
C VAL A 152 15.94 7.11 -4.60
N ALA A 153 16.81 6.69 -5.51
CA ALA A 153 17.82 7.57 -6.09
C ALA A 153 17.19 8.81 -6.76
N ALA A 154 16.10 8.63 -7.52
CA ALA A 154 15.36 9.72 -8.15
C ALA A 154 14.75 10.68 -7.12
N LEU A 155 14.06 10.16 -6.11
CA LEU A 155 13.41 10.98 -5.09
C LEU A 155 14.42 11.73 -4.20
N SER A 156 15.58 11.14 -3.91
CA SER A 156 16.67 11.79 -3.17
C SER A 156 17.24 13.00 -3.91
N VAL A 157 17.37 12.95 -5.23
CA VAL A 157 17.77 14.12 -6.06
C VAL A 157 16.79 15.28 -5.90
N ILE A 158 15.48 14.99 -5.87
CA ILE A 158 14.45 16.02 -5.68
C ILE A 158 14.43 16.52 -4.24
N ASN A 159 14.63 15.64 -3.26
CA ASN A 159 14.66 15.98 -1.84
C ASN A 159 15.80 16.96 -1.53
N GLY A 160 16.98 16.74 -2.11
CA GLY A 160 18.13 17.65 -1.96
C GLY A 160 17.85 19.07 -2.45
N LYS A 161 16.94 19.24 -3.42
CA LYS A 161 16.54 20.54 -3.97
C LYS A 161 15.32 21.15 -3.26
N THR A 162 14.38 20.33 -2.79
CA THR A 162 13.10 20.76 -2.21
C THR A 162 12.69 19.97 -0.95
N PRO A 163 13.45 20.08 0.15
CA PRO A 163 13.34 19.19 1.32
C PRO A 163 11.95 19.22 1.99
N TYR A 164 11.27 20.37 1.98
CA TYR A 164 9.95 20.53 2.62
C TYR A 164 8.77 19.89 1.88
N ARG A 165 8.92 19.50 0.61
CA ARG A 165 7.82 18.93 -0.20
C ARG A 165 7.93 17.42 -0.38
N VAL A 166 9.15 16.86 -0.32
CA VAL A 166 9.34 15.42 -0.38
C VAL A 166 8.95 14.76 0.95
N GLY A 167 9.03 15.46 2.09
CA GLY A 167 8.45 14.98 3.36
C GLY A 167 6.94 14.64 3.27
N THR A 168 6.20 15.18 2.30
CA THR A 168 4.80 14.81 2.02
C THR A 168 4.65 13.66 1.00
N LEU A 169 5.69 13.40 0.21
CA LEU A 169 5.78 12.28 -0.74
C LEU A 169 6.44 11.05 -0.11
N VAL A 170 7.22 11.20 0.96
CA VAL A 170 7.71 10.11 1.81
C VAL A 170 6.53 9.40 2.50
N TYR A 171 5.43 10.11 2.76
CA TYR A 171 4.14 9.49 3.11
C TYR A 171 3.55 8.62 1.98
N GLN A 172 3.92 8.83 0.71
CA GLN A 172 3.60 7.91 -0.39
C GLN A 172 4.70 6.87 -0.63
N ALA A 173 5.93 7.15 -0.17
CA ALA A 173 7.04 6.19 -0.07
C ALA A 173 6.89 5.22 1.12
N GLU A 174 5.72 5.14 1.75
CA GLU A 174 5.22 3.88 2.28
C GLU A 174 5.28 2.75 1.22
N PHE A 175 5.43 3.06 -0.08
CA PHE A 175 5.81 2.06 -1.09
C PHE A 175 7.19 1.43 -0.88
N ALA A 176 8.18 2.17 -0.34
CA ALA A 176 9.46 1.61 0.07
C ALA A 176 9.34 0.67 1.27
N SER A 177 8.23 0.74 2.03
CA SER A 177 7.93 -0.21 3.10
C SER A 177 7.70 -1.62 2.56
N ARG A 178 7.26 -1.82 1.31
CA ARG A 178 7.02 -3.18 0.82
C ARG A 178 8.28 -4.01 0.66
N ARG A 179 9.42 -3.41 0.30
CA ARG A 179 10.70 -4.12 0.22
C ARG A 179 11.53 -3.97 1.50
N GLN A 180 11.54 -2.81 2.16
CA GLN A 180 12.20 -2.66 3.46
C GLN A 180 11.52 -3.49 4.56
N SER A 181 10.19 -3.54 4.62
CA SER A 181 9.49 -4.48 5.50
C SER A 181 9.77 -5.92 5.06
N ARG A 182 9.79 -6.27 3.77
CA ARG A 182 10.14 -7.65 3.36
C ARG A 182 11.60 -8.04 3.63
N GLU A 183 12.53 -7.10 3.66
CA GLU A 183 13.94 -7.36 3.98
C GLU A 183 14.18 -7.38 5.49
N ILE A 184 13.48 -6.55 6.27
CA ILE A 184 13.47 -6.61 7.76
C ILE A 184 12.73 -7.85 8.26
N LEU A 185 11.61 -8.23 7.64
CA LEU A 185 10.79 -9.38 8.04
C LEU A 185 11.38 -10.73 7.60
N ARG A 186 12.49 -10.75 6.85
CA ARG A 186 13.20 -12.01 6.51
C ARG A 186 14.00 -12.58 7.68
N ASP A 187 14.36 -11.73 8.63
CA ASP A 187 15.11 -12.08 9.83
C ASP A 187 14.31 -11.70 11.08
N VAL A 188 14.67 -12.31 12.22
CA VAL A 188 14.09 -11.94 13.51
C VAL A 188 14.45 -10.48 13.83
N PRO A 189 13.47 -9.61 14.15
CA PRO A 189 13.72 -8.22 14.52
C PRO A 189 14.76 -8.09 15.65
N PRO A 190 15.64 -7.07 15.62
CA PRO A 190 16.78 -6.96 16.54
C PRO A 190 16.44 -7.04 18.04
N ILE A 191 15.42 -6.34 18.53
CA ILE A 191 15.03 -6.39 19.95
C ILE A 191 14.41 -7.74 20.26
N THR A 192 13.54 -8.24 19.39
CA THR A 192 12.87 -9.53 19.50
C THR A 192 13.88 -10.65 19.58
N ARG A 193 14.94 -10.62 18.77
CA ARG A 193 16.02 -11.61 18.83
C ARG A 193 16.64 -11.67 20.22
N VAL A 194 16.93 -10.51 20.82
CA VAL A 194 17.48 -10.41 22.18
C VAL A 194 16.47 -10.92 23.21
N VAL A 195 15.20 -10.56 23.06
CA VAL A 195 14.14 -10.95 23.99
C VAL A 195 13.84 -12.46 23.93
N LEU A 196 13.85 -13.07 22.73
CA LEU A 196 13.61 -14.50 22.56
C LEU A 196 14.64 -15.34 23.33
N ASP A 197 15.89 -14.88 23.44
CA ASP A 197 16.91 -15.57 24.24
C ASP A 197 16.56 -15.60 25.74
N GLU A 198 15.80 -14.61 26.23
CA GLU A 198 15.37 -14.51 27.62
C GLU A 198 14.09 -15.28 27.92
N LEU A 199 13.19 -15.42 26.93
CA LEU A 199 11.97 -16.19 27.08
C LEU A 199 12.26 -17.70 27.09
N GLU A 200 11.53 -18.46 27.91
CA GLU A 200 11.68 -19.91 27.96
C GLU A 200 11.31 -20.57 26.62
N PRO A 201 12.11 -21.54 26.14
CA PRO A 201 11.74 -22.35 24.98
C PRO A 201 10.39 -23.07 25.21
N GLY A 202 9.66 -23.33 24.12
CA GLY A 202 8.35 -24.01 24.18
C GLY A 202 7.16 -23.15 24.60
N HIS A 203 7.36 -21.84 24.86
CA HIS A 203 6.30 -20.87 25.13
C HIS A 203 6.22 -19.83 23.99
N PRO A 204 5.64 -20.19 22.84
CA PRO A 204 5.65 -19.33 21.66
C PRO A 204 4.88 -18.03 21.88
N ILE A 205 5.17 -17.01 21.08
CA ILE A 205 4.29 -15.85 20.91
C ILE A 205 3.10 -16.29 20.05
N VAL A 206 1.89 -16.09 20.55
CA VAL A 206 0.66 -16.65 19.98
C VAL A 206 -0.18 -15.54 19.38
N PHE A 207 -0.43 -15.64 18.09
CA PHE A 207 -1.15 -14.67 17.29
C PHE A 207 -2.51 -15.21 16.85
N LEU A 208 -3.50 -14.33 16.86
CA LEU A 208 -4.79 -14.55 16.20
C LEU A 208 -4.89 -13.66 14.96
N ASP A 209 -5.34 -14.24 13.85
CA ASP A 209 -5.70 -13.51 12.64
C ASP A 209 -7.18 -13.72 12.31
N GLY A 210 -8.02 -12.71 12.53
CA GLY A 210 -9.43 -12.71 12.17
C GLY A 210 -9.62 -12.12 10.78
N GLY A 211 -10.31 -12.85 9.90
CA GLY A 211 -10.40 -12.55 8.47
C GLY A 211 -9.13 -12.95 7.73
N ALA A 212 -8.74 -14.21 7.93
CA ALA A 212 -7.45 -14.72 7.50
C ALA A 212 -7.40 -15.24 6.05
N THR A 213 -8.48 -15.15 5.26
CA THR A 213 -8.40 -15.49 3.81
C THR A 213 -7.36 -14.62 3.11
N GLY A 214 -6.44 -15.24 2.36
CA GLY A 214 -5.32 -14.55 1.70
C GLY A 214 -4.23 -14.09 2.66
N SER A 215 -4.24 -14.54 3.92
CA SER A 215 -3.25 -14.13 4.91
C SER A 215 -1.87 -14.69 4.58
N THR A 216 -0.88 -13.81 4.61
CA THR A 216 0.55 -14.16 4.51
C THR A 216 1.27 -13.92 5.84
N MET A 217 0.56 -14.04 6.98
CA MET A 217 1.11 -13.72 8.30
C MET A 217 2.41 -14.50 8.60
N GLU A 218 2.54 -15.74 8.11
CA GLU A 218 3.78 -16.53 8.18
C GLU A 218 5.02 -15.85 7.60
N GLU A 219 4.86 -14.98 6.58
CA GLU A 219 5.96 -14.17 6.04
C GLU A 219 6.53 -13.21 7.08
N GLN A 220 5.73 -12.77 8.07
CA GLN A 220 6.19 -11.87 9.14
C GLN A 220 7.08 -12.59 10.16
N PHE A 221 7.01 -13.92 10.20
CA PHE A 221 7.82 -14.77 11.06
C PHE A 221 8.94 -15.48 10.29
N ALA A 222 9.22 -15.05 9.06
CA ALA A 222 10.36 -15.59 8.32
C ALA A 222 11.65 -15.34 9.13
N GLY A 223 12.48 -16.38 9.23
CA GLY A 223 13.70 -16.36 10.05
C GLY A 223 13.50 -16.63 11.55
N TRP A 224 12.27 -16.66 12.06
CA TRP A 224 12.01 -17.01 13.46
C TRP A 224 12.22 -18.50 13.73
N PRO A 225 12.74 -18.89 14.91
CA PRO A 225 12.76 -20.29 15.31
C PRO A 225 11.33 -20.84 15.39
N ALA A 226 11.12 -22.03 14.82
CA ALA A 226 9.78 -22.60 14.66
C ALA A 226 9.05 -22.86 15.99
N ASP A 227 9.76 -23.04 17.10
CA ASP A 227 9.17 -23.24 18.43
C ASP A 227 8.80 -21.93 19.15
N ARG A 228 9.03 -20.77 18.53
CA ARG A 228 8.86 -19.45 19.16
C ARG A 228 7.61 -18.69 18.74
N TRP A 229 6.84 -19.20 17.79
CA TRP A 229 5.63 -18.51 17.32
C TRP A 229 4.54 -19.48 16.87
N LYS A 230 3.28 -19.04 16.98
CA LYS A 230 2.10 -19.77 16.52
C LYS A 230 1.03 -18.78 16.04
N VAL A 231 0.35 -19.09 14.95
CA VAL A 231 -0.76 -18.29 14.41
C VAL A 231 -2.01 -19.16 14.31
N PHE A 232 -3.14 -18.63 14.76
CA PHE A 232 -4.47 -19.19 14.55
C PHE A 232 -5.27 -18.23 13.66
N GLY A 233 -5.50 -18.61 12.41
CA GLY A 233 -6.23 -17.81 11.44
C GLY A 233 -7.69 -18.23 11.36
N PHE A 234 -8.63 -17.31 11.57
CA PHE A 234 -10.07 -17.55 11.51
C PHE A 234 -10.66 -16.90 10.28
N ASP A 235 -11.38 -17.70 9.49
CA ASP A 235 -12.21 -17.18 8.42
C ASP A 235 -13.32 -18.18 8.06
N PRO A 236 -14.60 -17.79 8.10
CA PRO A 236 -15.71 -18.68 7.80
C PRO A 236 -15.87 -18.98 6.30
N HIS A 237 -15.16 -18.28 5.42
CA HIS A 237 -15.35 -18.40 3.97
C HIS A 237 -15.08 -19.86 3.49
N PRO A 238 -15.92 -20.44 2.61
CA PRO A 238 -15.74 -21.81 2.12
C PRO A 238 -14.42 -22.03 1.35
N ASN A 239 -13.84 -20.94 0.84
CA ASN A 239 -12.52 -20.93 0.19
C ASN A 239 -11.45 -20.23 1.04
N ALA A 240 -11.71 -19.98 2.34
CA ALA A 240 -10.63 -19.63 3.26
C ALA A 240 -9.52 -20.66 3.07
N ASP A 241 -8.27 -20.19 2.95
CA ASP A 241 -7.07 -20.83 2.37
C ASP A 241 -6.61 -22.16 2.99
N LEU A 242 -7.52 -23.02 3.45
CA LEU A 242 -7.26 -24.41 3.80
C LEU A 242 -6.63 -25.22 2.66
N SER A 243 -6.63 -24.71 1.42
CA SER A 243 -5.97 -25.31 0.26
C SER A 243 -4.51 -24.90 0.08
N VAL A 244 -4.02 -23.90 0.84
CA VAL A 244 -2.62 -23.47 0.81
C VAL A 244 -1.83 -24.27 1.85
N ASP A 245 -0.67 -24.78 1.45
CA ASP A 245 0.26 -25.46 2.35
C ASP A 245 0.93 -24.43 3.28
N HIS A 246 0.26 -24.13 4.37
CA HIS A 246 0.81 -23.32 5.45
C HIS A 246 1.90 -24.07 6.23
N THR A 247 2.80 -23.33 6.88
CA THR A 247 3.75 -23.93 7.83
C THR A 247 3.02 -24.59 9.01
N ALA A 248 3.67 -25.55 9.71
CA ALA A 248 3.08 -26.21 10.89
C ALA A 248 2.71 -25.25 12.05
N ASN A 249 3.20 -24.00 12.01
CA ASN A 249 2.91 -22.97 13.00
C ASN A 249 1.63 -22.19 12.75
N VAL A 250 1.05 -22.30 11.56
CA VAL A 250 -0.20 -21.65 11.20
C VAL A 250 -1.30 -22.69 11.18
N GLN A 251 -2.37 -22.44 11.93
CA GLN A 251 -3.58 -23.24 11.90
C GLN A 251 -4.74 -22.38 11.41
N MET A 252 -5.26 -22.73 10.24
CA MET A 252 -6.44 -22.09 9.67
C MET A 252 -7.72 -22.78 10.17
N ILE A 253 -8.67 -21.98 10.64
CA ILE A 253 -9.91 -22.41 11.29
C ILE A 253 -11.09 -21.82 10.53
N ARG A 254 -11.91 -22.70 9.96
CA ARG A 254 -13.09 -22.34 9.19
C ARG A 254 -14.28 -22.08 10.10
N THR A 255 -14.25 -21.00 10.86
CA THR A 255 -15.31 -20.64 11.80
C THR A 255 -15.35 -19.12 11.96
N ALA A 256 -16.55 -18.55 12.00
CA ALA A 256 -16.70 -17.14 12.32
C ALA A 256 -16.50 -16.91 13.82
N LEU A 257 -15.90 -15.79 14.18
CA LEU A 257 -15.84 -15.33 15.56
C LEU A 257 -16.97 -14.31 15.81
N GLY A 258 -17.54 -14.32 17.00
CA GLY A 258 -18.58 -13.37 17.40
C GLY A 258 -18.73 -13.27 18.92
N SER A 259 -19.85 -12.72 19.37
CA SER A 259 -20.11 -12.52 20.81
C SER A 259 -20.64 -13.77 21.53
N SER A 260 -21.14 -14.76 20.79
CA SER A 260 -21.63 -16.04 21.34
C SER A 260 -21.71 -17.12 20.26
N ARG A 261 -21.83 -18.38 20.68
CA ARG A 261 -22.05 -19.53 19.78
C ARG A 261 -23.43 -19.47 19.09
N GLY A 262 -23.45 -19.74 17.79
CA GLY A 262 -24.70 -19.85 17.03
C GLY A 262 -24.51 -19.90 15.52
N LYS A 263 -25.41 -19.24 14.80
CA LYS A 263 -25.33 -19.01 13.36
C LYS A 263 -25.16 -17.52 13.08
N LEU A 264 -24.34 -17.19 12.09
CA LEU A 264 -24.12 -15.83 11.62
C LEU A 264 -24.45 -15.77 10.13
N HIS A 265 -25.27 -14.80 9.75
CA HIS A 265 -25.57 -14.52 8.35
C HIS A 265 -24.52 -13.57 7.77
N LEU A 266 -24.00 -13.87 6.58
CA LEU A 266 -22.98 -13.09 5.89
C LEU A 266 -23.48 -12.61 4.52
N TYR A 267 -23.22 -11.34 4.24
CA TYR A 267 -23.39 -10.72 2.93
C TYR A 267 -22.06 -10.70 2.20
N HIS A 268 -21.97 -11.36 1.06
CA HIS A 268 -20.76 -11.37 0.22
C HIS A 268 -20.87 -10.30 -0.85
N THR A 269 -19.90 -9.38 -0.88
CA THR A 269 -19.84 -8.31 -1.89
C THR A 269 -19.06 -8.72 -3.13
N ARG A 270 -19.18 -7.92 -4.20
CA ARG A 270 -18.39 -8.12 -5.42
C ARG A 270 -16.88 -7.93 -5.21
N ILE A 271 -16.48 -7.10 -4.25
CA ILE A 271 -15.08 -6.99 -3.84
C ILE A 271 -14.71 -8.18 -2.93
N ASP A 272 -13.65 -8.88 -3.31
CA ASP A 272 -13.06 -9.94 -2.49
C ASP A 272 -12.56 -9.33 -1.17
N GLY A 273 -12.86 -10.01 -0.06
CA GLY A 273 -12.58 -9.51 1.29
C GLY A 273 -13.62 -8.53 1.87
N GLY A 274 -14.66 -8.15 1.13
CA GLY A 274 -15.74 -7.28 1.63
C GLY A 274 -16.93 -8.02 2.26
N SER A 275 -16.77 -9.27 2.67
CA SER A 275 -17.85 -10.04 3.28
C SER A 275 -18.09 -9.60 4.72
N SER A 276 -19.34 -9.32 5.09
CA SER A 276 -19.70 -8.80 6.41
C SER A 276 -20.99 -9.41 6.94
N SER A 277 -21.15 -9.48 8.26
CA SER A 277 -22.43 -9.77 8.90
C SER A 277 -23.43 -8.60 8.81
N PHE A 278 -22.95 -7.42 8.42
CA PHE A 278 -23.76 -6.23 8.21
C PHE A 278 -23.99 -6.01 6.73
N ARG A 279 -25.20 -5.56 6.38
CA ARG A 279 -25.53 -5.29 4.98
C ARG A 279 -24.85 -4.00 4.50
N PRO A 280 -24.19 -3.97 3.32
CA PRO A 280 -23.62 -2.74 2.78
C PRO A 280 -24.63 -1.60 2.67
N ASN A 281 -24.22 -0.40 3.08
CA ASN A 281 -25.04 0.80 3.06
C ASN A 281 -24.89 1.54 1.72
N LEU A 282 -25.44 0.95 0.65
CA LEU A 282 -25.32 1.49 -0.71
C LEU A 282 -25.84 2.94 -0.83
N ASP A 283 -26.86 3.30 -0.05
CA ASP A 283 -27.42 4.66 -0.02
C ASP A 283 -26.41 5.70 0.43
N TYR A 284 -25.51 5.35 1.36
CA TYR A 284 -24.40 6.20 1.79
C TYR A 284 -23.19 6.08 0.85
N ILE A 285 -22.82 4.85 0.50
CA ILE A 285 -21.64 4.51 -0.31
C ILE A 285 -21.68 5.18 -1.69
N ARG A 286 -22.86 5.29 -2.32
CA ARG A 286 -23.02 5.96 -3.64
C ARG A 286 -22.60 7.44 -3.66
N HIS A 287 -22.28 8.02 -2.50
CA HIS A 287 -21.77 9.38 -2.38
C HIS A 287 -20.24 9.44 -2.26
N LEU A 288 -19.56 8.28 -2.27
CA LEU A 288 -18.12 8.13 -2.13
C LEU A 288 -17.47 7.76 -3.47
N GLU A 289 -16.37 8.44 -3.80
CA GLU A 289 -15.52 8.06 -4.93
C GLU A 289 -14.54 6.98 -4.50
N HIS A 290 -14.36 5.98 -5.36
CA HIS A 290 -13.33 4.98 -5.24
C HIS A 290 -12.36 5.14 -6.39
N GLY A 291 -11.06 5.05 -6.12
CA GLY A 291 -10.00 5.32 -7.10
C GLY A 291 -9.88 4.27 -8.22
N SER A 292 -10.86 3.38 -8.36
CA SER A 292 -10.89 2.33 -9.39
C SER A 292 -11.81 2.71 -10.56
N ALA A 293 -11.76 1.91 -11.63
CA ALA A 293 -12.65 2.09 -12.79
C ALA A 293 -14.13 1.81 -12.46
N GLN A 294 -14.41 1.09 -11.38
CA GLN A 294 -15.77 0.76 -10.91
C GLN A 294 -16.14 1.63 -9.71
N SER A 295 -17.42 1.99 -9.59
CA SER A 295 -17.90 2.73 -8.42
C SER A 295 -17.80 1.89 -7.15
N LEU A 296 -17.64 2.55 -5.99
CA LEU A 296 -17.65 1.84 -4.70
C LEU A 296 -18.97 1.09 -4.48
N GLU A 297 -20.09 1.68 -4.90
CA GLU A 297 -21.41 1.06 -4.87
C GLU A 297 -21.43 -0.27 -5.64
N ALA A 298 -20.84 -0.30 -6.84
CA ALA A 298 -20.74 -1.53 -7.60
C ALA A 298 -19.86 -2.56 -6.87
N LEU A 299 -18.71 -2.16 -6.33
CA LEU A 299 -17.82 -3.08 -5.62
C LEU A 299 -18.44 -3.65 -4.33
N MET A 300 -19.18 -2.83 -3.58
CA MET A 300 -19.81 -3.22 -2.32
C MET A 300 -21.23 -3.80 -2.50
N SER A 301 -21.70 -3.98 -3.73
CA SER A 301 -22.99 -4.64 -3.99
C SER A 301 -22.90 -6.11 -3.60
N VAL A 302 -23.94 -6.60 -2.89
CA VAL A 302 -24.07 -8.01 -2.51
C VAL A 302 -24.25 -8.88 -3.76
N VAL A 303 -23.46 -9.94 -3.87
CA VAL A 303 -23.49 -10.91 -4.98
C VAL A 303 -23.95 -12.30 -4.53
N SER A 304 -23.79 -12.63 -3.25
CA SER A 304 -24.30 -13.85 -2.62
C SER A 304 -24.43 -13.67 -1.11
N GLU A 305 -25.10 -14.59 -0.44
CA GLU A 305 -25.30 -14.60 1.01
C GLU A 305 -25.07 -16.04 1.53
N SER A 306 -24.64 -16.19 2.77
CA SER A 306 -24.48 -17.49 3.42
C SER A 306 -24.73 -17.46 4.92
N ASP A 307 -25.11 -18.59 5.50
CA ASP A 307 -25.17 -18.78 6.95
C ASP A 307 -24.01 -19.67 7.40
N VAL A 308 -23.24 -19.19 8.37
CA VAL A 308 -22.04 -19.87 8.88
C VAL A 308 -22.13 -20.12 10.38
N ASP A 309 -21.36 -21.10 10.86
CA ASP A 309 -21.19 -21.30 12.30
C ASP A 309 -20.35 -20.18 12.90
N VAL A 310 -20.79 -19.68 14.05
CA VAL A 310 -20.10 -18.67 14.84
C VAL A 310 -19.88 -19.16 16.26
N ILE A 311 -18.75 -18.77 16.86
CA ILE A 311 -18.38 -19.07 18.24
C ILE A 311 -17.73 -17.84 18.88
N ASP A 312 -17.91 -17.66 20.20
CA ASP A 312 -17.12 -16.69 20.96
C ASP A 312 -15.69 -17.20 21.19
N LEU A 313 -14.74 -16.27 21.20
CA LEU A 313 -13.32 -16.59 21.23
C LEU A 313 -12.92 -17.28 22.53
N ASP A 314 -13.52 -16.88 23.66
CA ASP A 314 -13.24 -17.49 24.97
C ASP A 314 -13.68 -18.96 25.02
N SER A 315 -14.88 -19.29 24.52
CA SER A 315 -15.34 -20.68 24.42
C SER A 315 -14.51 -21.51 23.46
N TRP A 316 -14.19 -20.98 22.28
CA TRP A 316 -13.34 -21.67 21.32
C TRP A 316 -11.97 -22.00 21.92
N ARG A 317 -11.31 -21.03 22.58
CA ARG A 317 -10.00 -21.19 23.20
C ARG A 317 -10.00 -22.30 24.25
N ARG A 318 -11.01 -22.32 25.12
CA ARG A 318 -11.17 -23.36 26.16
C ARG A 318 -11.37 -24.75 25.55
N GLU A 319 -12.20 -24.87 24.52
CA GLU A 319 -12.48 -26.14 23.84
C GLU A 319 -11.27 -26.67 23.06
N ALA A 320 -10.54 -25.79 22.38
CA ALA A 320 -9.37 -26.14 21.61
C ALA A 320 -8.12 -26.38 22.48
N GLY A 321 -8.16 -26.00 23.77
CA GLY A 321 -7.01 -26.11 24.67
C GLY A 321 -5.84 -25.21 24.27
N VAL A 322 -6.14 -24.05 23.67
CA VAL A 322 -5.14 -23.12 23.14
C VAL A 322 -4.70 -22.12 24.22
N PRO A 323 -3.39 -21.79 24.32
CA PRO A 323 -2.92 -20.76 25.24
C PRO A 323 -3.51 -19.37 24.92
N PRO A 324 -3.44 -18.42 25.86
CA PRO A 324 -3.84 -17.05 25.58
C PRO A 324 -3.06 -16.44 24.40
N PHE A 325 -3.71 -15.56 23.65
CA PHE A 325 -3.09 -14.83 22.54
C PHE A 325 -2.32 -13.61 23.08
N ASP A 326 -1.12 -13.37 22.57
CA ASP A 326 -0.37 -12.14 22.84
C ASP A 326 -0.85 -10.99 21.96
N PHE A 327 -1.23 -11.31 20.72
CA PHE A 327 -1.67 -10.32 19.75
C PHE A 327 -2.84 -10.82 18.92
N MET A 328 -3.81 -9.93 18.66
CA MET A 328 -4.95 -10.22 17.80
C MET A 328 -5.03 -9.21 16.66
N LYS A 329 -5.05 -9.68 15.43
CA LYS A 329 -5.45 -8.88 14.26
C LYS A 329 -6.89 -9.22 13.92
N LEU A 330 -7.76 -8.21 13.82
CA LEU A 330 -9.16 -8.36 13.43
C LEU A 330 -9.43 -7.50 12.19
N ASN A 331 -9.73 -8.15 11.07
CA ASN A 331 -10.21 -7.54 9.84
C ASN A 331 -11.41 -8.36 9.36
N VAL A 332 -12.59 -8.04 9.87
CA VAL A 332 -13.83 -8.82 9.62
C VAL A 332 -14.98 -7.93 9.18
N GLN A 333 -14.66 -6.76 8.59
CA GLN A 333 -15.59 -5.88 7.90
C GLN A 333 -16.78 -5.43 8.76
N GLY A 334 -16.53 -5.01 10.01
CA GLY A 334 -17.55 -4.47 10.93
C GLY A 334 -17.92 -5.41 12.08
N GLY A 335 -17.52 -6.69 12.01
CA GLY A 335 -17.74 -7.68 13.07
C GLY A 335 -16.81 -7.53 14.29
N GLU A 336 -15.85 -6.61 14.27
CA GLU A 336 -14.78 -6.50 15.27
C GLU A 336 -15.33 -6.33 16.69
N LEU A 337 -16.33 -5.45 16.87
CA LEU A 337 -16.93 -5.21 18.20
C LEU A 337 -17.58 -6.46 18.79
N GLU A 338 -18.24 -7.27 17.96
CA GLU A 338 -18.91 -8.49 18.43
C GLU A 338 -17.88 -9.56 18.83
N ILE A 339 -16.79 -9.67 18.10
CA ILE A 339 -15.67 -10.55 18.48
C ILE A 339 -15.07 -10.10 19.82
N LEU A 340 -14.82 -8.80 19.98
CA LEU A 340 -14.25 -8.24 21.21
C LEU A 340 -15.16 -8.51 22.43
N ARG A 341 -16.48 -8.42 22.25
CA ARG A 341 -17.47 -8.76 23.29
C ARG A 341 -17.45 -10.23 23.69
N GLY A 342 -17.14 -11.14 22.76
CA GLY A 342 -16.97 -12.58 23.02
C GLY A 342 -15.56 -13.00 23.46
N ALA A 343 -14.67 -12.04 23.71
CA ALA A 343 -13.24 -12.27 23.97
C ALA A 343 -12.79 -11.67 25.30
N THR A 344 -13.68 -11.52 26.29
CA THR A 344 -13.38 -10.82 27.55
C THR A 344 -12.20 -11.42 28.33
N GLU A 345 -12.13 -12.75 28.49
CA GLU A 345 -11.02 -13.42 29.16
C GLU A 345 -9.74 -13.36 28.31
N THR A 346 -9.91 -13.46 27.00
CA THR A 346 -8.81 -13.36 26.04
C THR A 346 -8.18 -11.97 26.05
N LEU A 347 -9.00 -10.91 26.06
CA LEU A 347 -8.56 -9.51 26.11
C LEU A 347 -7.83 -9.18 27.40
N ASP A 348 -8.21 -9.80 28.52
CA ASP A 348 -7.46 -9.66 29.77
C ASP A 348 -6.01 -10.12 29.58
N ARG A 349 -5.75 -11.20 28.84
CA ARG A 349 -4.38 -11.72 28.65
C ARG A 349 -3.64 -11.12 27.46
N CYS A 350 -4.37 -10.62 26.48
CA CYS A 350 -3.80 -10.08 25.26
C CYS A 350 -3.02 -8.77 25.49
N LEU A 351 -1.88 -8.65 24.81
CA LEU A 351 -0.93 -7.54 24.93
C LEU A 351 -1.13 -6.49 23.84
N GLY A 352 -1.69 -6.87 22.69
CA GLY A 352 -2.02 -5.93 21.63
C GLY A 352 -3.14 -6.41 20.71
N VAL A 353 -3.89 -5.46 20.17
CA VAL A 353 -4.97 -5.72 19.23
C VAL A 353 -4.88 -4.73 18.08
N GLN A 354 -4.91 -5.22 16.85
CA GLN A 354 -5.12 -4.39 15.67
C GLN A 354 -6.50 -4.65 15.09
N CYS A 355 -7.33 -3.62 14.99
CA CYS A 355 -8.68 -3.71 14.43
C CYS A 355 -8.79 -2.88 13.16
N GLU A 356 -9.46 -3.41 12.14
CA GLU A 356 -10.05 -2.56 11.12
C GLU A 356 -11.33 -1.91 11.67
N VAL A 357 -11.46 -0.60 11.50
CA VAL A 357 -12.56 0.20 12.04
C VAL A 357 -13.11 1.12 10.97
N SER A 358 -14.43 1.32 10.99
CA SER A 358 -15.12 2.27 10.12
C SER A 358 -15.34 3.61 10.82
N PHE A 359 -15.06 4.72 10.14
CA PHE A 359 -15.36 6.08 10.60
C PHE A 359 -16.70 6.59 10.09
N VAL A 360 -17.26 5.90 9.09
CA VAL A 360 -18.53 6.23 8.43
C VAL A 360 -19.35 4.94 8.25
N PRO A 361 -20.68 5.02 8.13
CA PRO A 361 -21.53 3.84 8.05
C PRO A 361 -21.47 3.19 6.65
N LEU A 362 -20.37 2.54 6.32
CA LEU A 362 -20.21 1.76 5.09
C LEU A 362 -21.12 0.54 5.07
N TYR A 363 -21.36 -0.05 6.24
CA TYR A 363 -22.37 -1.07 6.46
C TYR A 363 -23.49 -0.51 7.33
N ARG A 364 -24.72 -0.99 7.13
CA ARG A 364 -25.90 -0.55 7.89
C ARG A 364 -25.80 -1.05 9.31
N GLU A 365 -25.98 -0.14 10.28
CA GLU A 365 -25.97 -0.43 11.72
C GLU A 365 -24.67 -1.02 12.28
N ALA A 366 -23.63 -1.10 11.44
CA ALA A 366 -22.32 -1.56 11.89
C ALA A 366 -21.70 -0.56 12.88
N PRO A 367 -20.97 -1.05 13.89
CA PRO A 367 -20.20 -0.22 14.80
C PRO A 367 -19.19 0.68 14.07
N LEU A 368 -18.97 1.86 14.62
CA LEU A 368 -17.93 2.77 14.16
C LEU A 368 -16.72 2.73 15.10
N PHE A 369 -15.64 3.40 14.70
CA PHE A 369 -14.40 3.52 15.47
C PHE A 369 -14.65 3.83 16.95
N ARG A 370 -15.50 4.81 17.25
CA ARG A 370 -15.83 5.21 18.63
C ARG A 370 -16.42 4.09 19.49
N ASP A 371 -17.15 3.17 18.88
CA ASP A 371 -17.81 2.07 19.59
C ASP A 371 -16.78 0.97 19.92
N VAL A 372 -15.82 0.74 19.02
CA VAL A 372 -14.68 -0.16 19.24
C VAL A 372 -13.70 0.44 20.25
N ASP A 373 -13.33 1.71 20.08
CA ASP A 373 -12.40 2.44 20.95
C ASP A 373 -12.88 2.45 22.41
N ALA A 374 -14.18 2.67 22.63
CA ALA A 374 -14.77 2.62 23.96
C ALA A 374 -14.62 1.24 24.64
N VAL A 375 -14.74 0.14 23.89
CA VAL A 375 -14.52 -1.22 24.43
C VAL A 375 -13.04 -1.48 24.68
N MET A 376 -12.16 -1.01 23.79
CA MET A 376 -10.72 -1.19 23.95
C MET A 376 -10.17 -0.41 25.15
N ASP A 377 -10.57 0.85 25.35
CA ASP A 377 -10.18 1.64 26.52
C ASP A 377 -10.74 1.02 27.81
N ALA A 378 -12.01 0.59 27.81
CA ALA A 378 -12.61 -0.11 28.95
C ALA A 378 -11.92 -1.44 29.28
N ALA A 379 -11.35 -2.11 28.29
CA ALA A 379 -10.55 -3.31 28.47
C ALA A 379 -9.11 -3.01 28.94
N GLY A 380 -8.71 -1.74 29.06
CA GLY A 380 -7.39 -1.30 29.53
C GLY A 380 -6.31 -1.23 28.45
N PHE A 381 -6.72 -1.14 27.18
CA PHE A 381 -5.79 -0.90 26.08
C PHE A 381 -5.63 0.60 25.80
N THR A 382 -4.49 0.95 25.23
CA THR A 382 -4.19 2.30 24.77
C THR A 382 -4.19 2.35 23.26
N PHE A 383 -4.76 3.39 22.68
CA PHE A 383 -4.64 3.68 21.25
C PHE A 383 -3.22 4.14 20.94
N PHE A 384 -2.48 3.39 20.11
CA PHE A 384 -1.09 3.70 19.75
C PHE A 384 -0.95 4.32 18.37
N ASP A 385 -1.67 3.82 17.36
CA ASP A 385 -1.39 4.21 15.98
C ASP A 385 -2.55 3.94 14.99
N VAL A 386 -2.52 4.63 13.86
CA VAL A 386 -3.33 4.36 12.67
C VAL A 386 -2.41 3.83 11.57
N ARG A 387 -2.38 2.50 11.37
CA ARG A 387 -1.43 1.84 10.47
C ARG A 387 -1.73 1.99 9.00
N LYS A 388 -3.01 2.03 8.66
CA LYS A 388 -3.48 2.17 7.29
C LYS A 388 -4.79 2.90 7.34
N ALA A 389 -4.85 4.07 6.74
CA ALA A 389 -6.07 4.85 6.61
C ALA A 389 -6.59 4.78 5.17
N THR A 390 -7.83 4.32 5.01
CA THR A 390 -8.55 4.39 3.74
C THR A 390 -9.31 5.71 3.69
N THR A 391 -9.12 6.44 2.58
CA THR A 391 -9.84 7.69 2.35
C THR A 391 -10.53 7.67 0.99
N ASN A 392 -11.80 8.07 0.96
CA ASN A 392 -12.61 8.11 -0.25
C ASN A 392 -13.00 9.54 -0.61
N GLY A 393 -12.98 9.86 -1.90
CA GLY A 393 -13.46 11.15 -2.39
C GLY A 393 -14.98 11.32 -2.18
N ARG A 394 -15.50 12.52 -2.39
CA ARG A 394 -16.95 12.75 -2.50
C ARG A 394 -17.34 12.86 -3.96
N LEU A 395 -18.34 12.07 -4.39
CA LEU A 395 -18.84 12.12 -5.77
C LEU A 395 -19.44 13.49 -6.07
N SER A 396 -18.86 14.19 -7.04
CA SER A 396 -19.40 15.45 -7.58
C SER A 396 -20.04 15.21 -8.96
N ARG A 397 -21.24 15.78 -9.19
CA ARG A 397 -21.99 15.69 -10.46
C ARG A 397 -21.22 16.21 -11.69
N ARG A 398 -20.22 17.05 -11.46
CA ARG A 398 -19.20 17.42 -12.45
C ARG A 398 -17.89 16.88 -11.90
N LYS A 399 -17.10 16.14 -12.70
CA LYS A 399 -15.68 15.90 -12.37
C LYS A 399 -15.05 17.27 -12.15
N THR A 400 -15.01 17.74 -10.91
CA THR A 400 -14.56 19.10 -10.63
C THR A 400 -13.06 19.11 -10.86
N PRO A 401 -12.53 19.91 -11.81
CA PRO A 401 -11.12 19.85 -12.21
C PRO A 401 -10.23 20.59 -11.20
N MET A 402 -10.45 20.38 -9.91
CA MET A 402 -9.77 21.09 -8.81
C MET A 402 -8.61 20.31 -8.21
N ALA A 403 -8.06 19.34 -8.95
CA ALA A 403 -6.76 18.77 -8.62
C ALA A 403 -5.70 19.88 -8.70
N GLY A 404 -5.28 20.42 -7.55
CA GLY A 404 -4.17 21.38 -7.43
C GLY A 404 -4.51 22.79 -6.94
N SER A 405 -5.78 23.13 -6.72
CA SER A 405 -6.16 24.45 -6.20
C SER A 405 -6.13 24.47 -4.67
N ARG A 406 -5.42 25.43 -4.05
CA ARG A 406 -5.61 25.75 -2.61
C ARG A 406 -7.01 26.34 -2.42
N VAL A 407 -7.78 25.79 -1.50
CA VAL A 407 -9.02 26.41 -1.02
C VAL A 407 -8.84 26.64 0.48
N GLY A 408 -8.60 27.90 0.88
CA GLY A 408 -8.28 28.24 2.27
C GLY A 408 -6.88 27.78 2.73
N LEU A 409 -6.76 27.45 4.02
CA LEU A 409 -5.49 27.10 4.68
C LEU A 409 -4.91 25.74 4.26
N TYR A 410 -5.71 24.85 3.65
CA TYR A 410 -5.32 23.47 3.37
C TYR A 410 -5.16 23.22 1.87
N ARG A 411 -4.09 22.48 1.51
CA ARG A 411 -3.92 21.90 0.17
C ARG A 411 -4.89 20.72 0.08
N TRP A 412 -5.80 20.73 -0.89
CA TRP A 412 -6.97 19.84 -1.01
C TRP A 412 -6.78 18.40 -0.46
N PRO A 413 -7.46 18.01 0.64
CA PRO A 413 -7.76 16.62 0.93
C PRO A 413 -9.27 16.45 0.74
N SER A 414 -9.76 16.40 -0.50
CA SER A 414 -11.18 16.11 -0.75
C SER A 414 -11.53 14.64 -0.53
N ARG A 415 -10.82 13.98 0.38
CA ARG A 415 -11.00 12.59 0.73
C ARG A 415 -11.41 12.52 2.19
N HIS A 416 -12.52 11.86 2.43
CA HIS A 416 -13.06 11.56 3.74
C HIS A 416 -12.44 10.25 4.21
N MET A 417 -11.91 10.21 5.42
CA MET A 417 -11.50 8.95 6.04
C MET A 417 -12.72 8.07 6.26
N THR A 418 -12.67 6.85 5.76
CA THR A 418 -13.80 5.90 5.80
C THR A 418 -13.50 4.73 6.69
N GLU A 419 -12.29 4.18 6.60
CA GLU A 419 -11.82 3.03 7.36
C GLU A 419 -10.37 3.25 7.77
N ALA A 420 -9.94 2.58 8.84
CA ALA A 420 -8.53 2.42 9.11
C ALA A 420 -8.23 1.14 9.89
N HIS A 421 -6.98 0.70 9.84
CA HIS A 421 -6.45 -0.27 10.79
C HIS A 421 -5.82 0.50 11.96
N VAL A 422 -6.41 0.35 13.14
CA VAL A 422 -5.95 0.99 14.38
C VAL A 422 -5.22 -0.02 15.24
N LEU A 423 -4.12 0.41 15.85
CA LEU A 423 -3.31 -0.40 16.77
C LEU A 423 -3.60 0.01 18.21
N TYR A 424 -3.94 -0.98 19.01
CA TYR A 424 -4.03 -0.88 20.46
C TYR A 424 -2.96 -1.75 21.10
N LEU A 425 -2.23 -1.22 22.09
CA LEU A 425 -1.31 -1.99 22.91
C LEU A 425 -1.64 -1.77 24.38
N ARG A 426 -1.30 -2.74 25.22
CA ARG A 426 -1.20 -2.51 26.66
C ARG A 426 -0.08 -1.52 26.95
N ASP A 427 -0.31 -0.63 27.89
CA ASP A 427 0.67 0.36 28.32
C ASP A 427 0.91 0.27 29.84
N PRO A 428 1.97 -0.41 30.29
CA PRO A 428 2.26 -0.53 31.72
C PRO A 428 2.69 0.80 32.37
N PHE A 429 2.90 1.86 31.58
CA PHE A 429 3.21 3.19 32.09
C PHE A 429 1.96 4.03 32.34
N ARG A 430 0.77 3.60 31.89
CA ARG A 430 -0.50 4.25 32.24
C ARG A 430 -0.82 4.04 33.72
N PRO A 431 -1.23 5.09 34.46
CA PRO A 431 -1.58 4.97 35.87
C PRO A 431 -2.63 3.88 36.15
N GLU A 432 -3.60 3.72 35.26
CA GLU A 432 -4.70 2.76 35.41
C GLU A 432 -4.25 1.30 35.23
N GLU A 433 -3.17 1.07 34.48
CA GLU A 433 -2.65 -0.25 34.15
C GLU A 433 -1.40 -0.63 34.95
N ARG A 434 -0.63 0.35 35.43
CA ARG A 434 0.68 0.15 36.07
C ARG A 434 0.67 -0.88 37.20
N ASP A 435 -0.39 -0.89 38.00
CA ASP A 435 -0.52 -1.78 39.17
C ASP A 435 -1.18 -3.13 38.84
N ALA A 436 -1.54 -3.37 37.56
CA ALA A 436 -2.16 -4.62 37.15
C ALA A 436 -1.23 -5.82 37.45
N PRO A 437 -1.77 -6.95 37.98
CA PRO A 437 -0.95 -8.09 38.43
C PRO A 437 0.03 -8.65 37.40
N ARG A 438 -0.30 -8.55 36.10
CA ARG A 438 0.54 -9.03 34.99
C ARG A 438 1.91 -8.36 34.94
N TRP A 439 2.01 -7.09 35.31
CA TRP A 439 3.26 -6.33 35.23
C TRP A 439 4.23 -6.62 36.37
N ARG A 440 3.84 -7.48 37.33
CA ARG A 440 4.76 -8.00 38.35
C ARG A 440 5.70 -9.06 37.81
N ASP A 441 5.39 -9.62 36.64
CA ASP A 441 6.20 -10.64 35.97
C ASP A 441 6.88 -10.02 34.73
N PRO A 442 8.22 -9.95 34.70
CA PRO A 442 8.97 -9.38 33.58
C PRO A 442 8.73 -10.11 32.26
N VAL A 443 8.24 -11.36 32.28
CA VAL A 443 7.87 -12.08 31.05
C VAL A 443 6.81 -11.33 30.26
N HIS A 444 5.82 -10.70 30.91
CA HIS A 444 4.78 -9.94 30.21
C HIS A 444 5.33 -8.67 29.56
N TRP A 445 6.31 -8.00 30.18
CA TRP A 445 7.00 -6.85 29.61
C TRP A 445 7.79 -7.23 28.37
N LEU A 446 8.54 -8.34 28.45
CA LEU A 446 9.34 -8.87 27.35
C LEU A 446 8.44 -9.30 26.17
N ARG A 447 7.34 -10.01 26.43
CA ARG A 447 6.37 -10.38 25.38
C ARG A 447 5.72 -9.15 24.76
N LEU A 448 5.39 -8.13 25.55
CA LEU A 448 4.88 -6.86 25.03
C LEU A 448 5.93 -6.15 24.18
N ALA A 449 7.22 -6.20 24.54
CA ALA A 449 8.29 -5.62 23.74
C ALA A 449 8.40 -6.30 22.36
N VAL A 450 8.25 -7.63 22.29
CA VAL A 450 8.16 -8.36 21.01
C VAL A 450 6.96 -7.89 20.19
N VAL A 451 5.77 -7.85 20.80
CA VAL A 451 4.55 -7.37 20.13
C VAL A 451 4.71 -5.92 19.65
N ALA A 452 5.28 -5.04 20.45
CA ALA A 452 5.51 -3.64 20.14
C ALA A 452 6.50 -3.47 18.98
N GLU A 453 7.61 -4.19 18.96
CA GLU A 453 8.58 -4.12 17.86
C GLU A 453 8.01 -4.68 16.56
N MET A 454 7.31 -5.82 16.62
CA MET A 454 6.56 -6.34 15.47
C MET A 454 5.51 -5.34 14.98
N ALA A 455 4.92 -4.58 15.90
CA ALA A 455 4.05 -3.47 15.63
C ALA A 455 4.81 -2.17 15.26
N GLY A 456 6.11 -2.20 14.97
CA GLY A 456 6.86 -1.01 14.56
C GLY A 456 7.01 0.07 15.65
N GLN A 457 6.54 -0.19 16.87
CA GLN A 457 6.69 0.69 18.04
C GLN A 457 8.04 0.45 18.72
N VAL A 458 9.12 0.63 17.95
CA VAL A 458 10.50 0.28 18.35
C VAL A 458 10.94 1.03 19.62
N GLY A 459 10.63 2.33 19.72
CA GLY A 459 10.96 3.12 20.91
C GLY A 459 10.25 2.62 22.17
N PHE A 460 8.99 2.20 22.04
CA PHE A 460 8.23 1.61 23.14
C PHE A 460 8.78 0.23 23.51
N ALA A 461 9.10 -0.62 22.54
CA ALA A 461 9.76 -1.91 22.77
C ALA A 461 11.09 -1.75 23.53
N MET A 462 11.91 -0.76 23.14
CA MET A 462 13.16 -0.44 23.83
C MET A 462 12.90 -0.02 25.28
N GLN A 463 11.97 0.90 25.50
CA GLN A 463 11.60 1.39 26.84
C GLN A 463 11.13 0.26 27.77
N LEU A 464 10.37 -0.70 27.25
CA LEU A 464 9.94 -1.89 27.99
C LEU A 464 11.13 -2.75 28.41
N CYS A 465 12.06 -3.04 27.48
CA CYS A 465 13.26 -3.82 27.76
C CYS A 465 14.20 -3.14 28.76
N GLU A 466 14.42 -1.83 28.63
CA GLU A 466 15.21 -1.03 29.59
C GLU A 466 14.57 -1.01 30.97
N THR A 467 13.23 -0.96 31.02
CA THR A 467 12.49 -1.05 32.29
C THR A 467 12.66 -2.41 32.94
N VAL A 468 12.65 -3.50 32.16
CA VAL A 468 12.94 -4.85 32.68
C VAL A 468 14.36 -4.92 33.27
N LEU A 469 15.36 -4.41 32.55
CA LEU A 469 16.74 -4.37 33.03
C LEU A 469 16.91 -3.57 34.33
N ARG A 470 16.17 -2.48 34.48
CA ARG A 470 16.22 -1.60 35.66
C ARG A 470 15.47 -2.17 36.85
N ASP A 471 14.24 -2.63 36.64
CA ASP A 471 13.29 -2.92 37.72
C ASP A 471 13.24 -4.42 38.08
N PHE A 472 13.75 -5.31 37.21
CA PHE A 472 13.79 -6.76 37.41
C PHE A 472 15.19 -7.37 37.20
N PRO A 473 16.25 -6.84 37.84
CA PRO A 473 17.63 -7.27 37.58
C PRO A 473 17.86 -8.76 37.88
N ASP A 474 17.19 -9.31 38.89
CA ASP A 474 17.35 -10.72 39.31
C ASP A 474 16.61 -11.71 38.39
N ALA A 475 15.62 -11.24 37.61
CA ALA A 475 14.80 -12.11 36.78
C ALA A 475 15.51 -12.58 35.50
N LEU A 476 16.58 -11.89 35.10
CA LEU A 476 17.30 -12.15 33.84
C LEU A 476 18.37 -13.25 33.96
N ARG A 477 18.40 -14.05 35.04
CA ARG A 477 19.26 -15.24 35.20
C ARG A 477 20.74 -15.00 34.80
N ASP A 478 21.35 -13.93 35.30
CA ASP A 478 22.72 -13.46 34.97
C ASP A 478 22.95 -12.97 33.53
N ARG A 479 21.91 -12.91 32.69
CA ARG A 479 21.98 -12.49 31.28
C ARG A 479 21.70 -11.02 31.05
N GLY A 480 21.40 -10.24 32.09
CA GLY A 480 21.12 -8.79 31.95
C GLY A 480 22.20 -8.01 31.19
N ALA A 481 23.48 -8.33 31.42
CA ALA A 481 24.58 -7.70 30.67
C ALA A 481 24.62 -8.11 29.18
N ALA A 482 24.19 -9.33 28.84
CA ALA A 482 24.08 -9.78 27.46
C ALA A 482 22.88 -9.12 26.76
N MET A 483 21.74 -9.05 27.46
CA MET A 483 20.56 -8.33 26.99
C MET A 483 20.87 -6.86 26.71
N GLN A 484 21.52 -6.15 27.62
CA GLN A 484 21.94 -4.75 27.40
C GLN A 484 22.80 -4.59 26.14
N ARG A 485 23.83 -5.42 25.96
CA ARG A 485 24.67 -5.37 24.74
C ARG A 485 23.87 -5.63 23.47
N GLY A 486 22.90 -6.54 23.54
CA GLY A 486 21.98 -6.82 22.44
C GLY A 486 21.10 -5.62 22.10
N LEU A 487 20.57 -4.93 23.11
CA LEU A 487 19.77 -3.73 22.94
C LEU A 487 20.61 -2.56 22.38
N ASP A 488 21.84 -2.37 22.84
CA ASP A 488 22.74 -1.35 22.30
C ASP A 488 23.03 -1.58 20.80
N ALA A 489 23.16 -2.85 20.41
CA ALA A 489 23.30 -3.24 19.01
C ALA A 489 22.01 -3.03 18.20
N ALA A 490 20.84 -3.32 18.77
CA ALA A 490 19.54 -3.07 18.17
C ALA A 490 19.29 -1.57 17.95
N ASP A 491 19.55 -0.73 18.97
CA ASP A 491 19.47 0.73 18.88
C ASP A 491 20.41 1.27 17.80
N SER A 492 21.64 0.76 17.74
CA SER A 492 22.59 1.10 16.69
C SER A 492 22.10 0.68 15.30
N PHE A 493 21.47 -0.48 15.15
CA PHE A 493 20.84 -0.91 13.90
C PHE A 493 19.74 0.06 13.48
N TYR A 494 18.78 0.37 14.37
CA TYR A 494 17.66 1.24 14.05
C TYR A 494 18.06 2.68 13.75
N ARG A 495 19.05 3.23 14.48
CA ARG A 495 19.60 4.57 14.17
C ARG A 495 20.27 4.61 12.80
N ASN A 496 21.04 3.59 12.44
CA ASN A 496 21.67 3.51 11.12
C ASN A 496 20.66 3.25 10.00
N PHE A 497 19.56 2.57 10.30
CA PHE A 497 18.43 2.39 9.39
C PHE A 497 17.72 3.73 9.11
N ASP A 498 17.48 4.54 10.14
CA ASP A 498 16.90 5.90 9.99
C ASP A 498 17.83 6.84 9.20
N VAL A 499 19.15 6.78 9.43
CA VAL A 499 20.13 7.66 8.75
C VAL A 499 20.30 7.33 7.26
N ARG A 500 20.12 6.08 6.83
CA ARG A 500 20.10 5.73 5.39
C ARG A 500 18.84 6.25 4.67
N ASN A 501 17.84 6.69 5.43
CA ASN A 501 16.56 7.20 4.94
C ASN A 501 16.41 8.75 5.11
N ARG A 502 17.46 9.46 5.56
CA ARG A 502 17.55 10.94 5.54
C ARG A 502 18.43 11.39 4.38
#